data_AF-A0A7S3B5A2-F1
#
_entry.id   AF-A0A7S3B5A2-F1
#
_cell.length_a   1.000
_cell.length_b   1.000
_cell.length_c   1.000
_cell.angle_alpha   90.00
_cell.angle_beta   90.00
_cell.angle_gamma   90.00
#
_symmetry.space_group_name_H-M   'P 1'
#
loop_
_entity.id
_entity.type
_entity.pdbx_description
1 polymer ?
#
loop_
_entity_poly.entity_id
_entity_poly.type
_entity_poly.pdbx_seq_one_letter_code
_entity_poly.pdbx_strand_id
1 'polypeptide(L)'
;TTVDISGVTFALVPYFHRGRLSRSRALPIGDVLISHEPPRNVLDRCIGGRHVGSQCLRSAVEKSPSKPRLWLCGHIHEGAGAMRVRFGKRAPATVCVNAANANPGLARRLVLGALLVDLHRA
;
A
#
# COMPACT_ATOMS: atom_id res chain seq x y z
N THR A 1 0.65 14.08 0.37
CA THR A 1 1.86 14.80 -0.06
C THR A 1 2.55 13.97 -1.12
N THR A 2 3.40 14.56 -1.95
CA THR A 2 4.25 13.83 -2.90
C THR A 2 5.72 14.16 -2.66
N VAL A 3 6.60 13.22 -2.98
CA VAL A 3 8.05 13.41 -3.03
C VAL A 3 8.54 12.78 -4.33
N ASP A 4 9.37 13.49 -5.08
CA ASP A 4 10.01 12.92 -6.27
C ASP A 4 11.43 12.48 -5.93
N ILE A 5 11.79 11.24 -6.30
CA ILE A 5 13.13 10.70 -6.11
C ILE A 5 13.54 10.06 -7.42
N SER A 6 14.58 10.61 -8.06
CA SER A 6 15.11 10.11 -9.33
C SER A 6 14.05 9.96 -10.43
N GLY A 7 13.06 10.87 -10.48
CA GLY A 7 11.98 10.85 -11.47
C GLY A 7 10.86 9.84 -11.20
N VAL A 8 10.85 9.21 -10.02
CA VAL A 8 9.73 8.40 -9.52
C VAL A 8 8.98 9.23 -8.48
N THR A 9 7.68 9.41 -8.70
CA THR A 9 6.85 10.19 -7.77
C THR A 9 6.22 9.28 -6.71
N PHE A 10 6.55 9.54 -5.45
CA PHE A 10 6.01 8.86 -4.28
C PHE A 10 4.84 9.64 -3.71
N ALA A 11 3.64 9.07 -3.80
CA ALA A 11 2.43 9.55 -3.17
C ALA A 11 2.37 9.09 -1.70
N LEU A 12 2.52 10.03 -0.78
CA LEU A 12 2.55 9.77 0.66
C LEU A 12 1.19 10.05 1.29
N VAL A 13 0.64 9.01 1.92
CA VAL A 13 -0.56 9.12 2.75
C VAL A 13 -0.15 9.00 4.22
N PRO A 14 -0.30 10.06 5.03
CA PRO A 14 0.05 10.02 6.44
C PRO A 14 -0.72 8.93 7.18
N TYR A 15 -0.14 8.42 8.26
CA TYR A 15 -0.87 7.55 9.17
C TYR A 15 -2.03 8.32 9.79
N PHE A 16 -3.25 7.79 9.64
CA PHE A 16 -4.43 8.33 10.28
C PHE A 16 -5.22 7.19 10.90
N HIS A 17 -5.52 7.31 12.20
CA HIS A 17 -6.50 6.44 12.84
C HIS A 17 -7.86 6.55 12.15
N ARG A 18 -8.52 5.38 12.06
CA ARG A 18 -9.83 5.15 11.44
C ARG A 18 -10.79 6.34 11.62
N GLY A 19 -11.28 6.90 10.51
CA GLY A 19 -12.37 7.88 10.50
C GLY A 19 -12.06 9.25 9.90
N ARG A 20 -10.82 9.52 9.45
CA ARG A 20 -10.46 10.88 8.97
C ARG A 20 -9.62 10.93 7.69
N LEU A 21 -9.92 10.09 6.69
CA LEU A 21 -9.81 10.58 5.31
C LEU A 21 -10.89 11.65 5.17
N SER A 22 -10.52 12.86 5.57
CA SER A 22 -11.36 14.07 5.53
C SER A 22 -12.13 14.13 4.21
N ARG A 23 -13.38 14.58 4.31
CA ARG A 23 -14.46 14.68 3.31
C ARG A 23 -14.11 15.12 1.88
N SER A 24 -12.87 15.50 1.59
CA SER A 24 -12.33 15.58 0.24
C SER A 24 -10.82 15.83 0.32
N ARG A 25 -10.01 14.78 0.35
CA ARG A 25 -8.66 14.88 -0.19
C ARG A 25 -8.48 13.73 -1.15
N ALA A 26 -8.57 14.04 -2.44
CA ALA A 26 -8.14 13.13 -3.49
C ALA A 26 -6.75 12.58 -3.11
N LEU A 27 -6.53 11.29 -3.37
CA LEU A 27 -5.20 10.73 -3.15
C LEU A 27 -4.19 11.51 -4.00
N PRO A 28 -3.01 11.83 -3.46
CA PRO A 28 -1.93 12.33 -4.29
C PRO A 28 -1.66 11.32 -5.41
N ILE A 29 -1.47 11.83 -6.63
CA ILE A 29 -1.14 11.00 -7.79
C ILE A 29 0.37 10.77 -7.78
N GLY A 30 0.78 9.53 -8.00
CA GLY A 30 2.18 9.13 -8.08
C GLY A 30 2.35 7.71 -8.58
N ASP A 31 3.58 7.36 -8.93
CA ASP A 31 3.98 6.02 -9.37
C ASP A 31 3.94 5.01 -8.22
N VAL A 32 4.33 5.46 -7.03
CA VAL A 32 4.39 4.65 -5.82
C VAL A 32 3.46 5.25 -4.76
N LEU A 33 2.51 4.48 -4.26
CA LEU A 33 1.68 4.87 -3.13
C LEU A 33 2.27 4.29 -1.84
N ILE A 34 2.47 5.14 -0.84
CA ILE A 34 2.90 4.74 0.50
C ILE A 34 1.79 5.05 1.49
N SER A 35 1.34 4.03 2.21
CA SER A 35 0.40 4.16 3.33
C SER A 35 0.85 3.33 4.52
N HIS A 36 0.33 3.62 5.70
CA HIS A 36 0.54 2.73 6.84
C HIS A 36 -0.29 1.44 6.71
N GLU A 37 -1.60 1.58 6.48
CA GLU A 37 -2.52 0.45 6.38
C GLU A 37 -2.54 -0.15 4.96
N PRO A 38 -2.70 -1.47 4.81
CA PRO A 38 -2.88 -2.12 3.52
C PRO A 38 -4.27 -1.81 2.94
N PRO A 39 -4.48 -2.00 1.62
CA PRO A 39 -5.81 -1.91 1.04
C PRO A 39 -6.72 -3.00 1.60
N ARG A 40 -8.01 -2.71 1.72
CA ARG A 40 -9.00 -3.73 2.10
C ARG A 40 -8.95 -4.94 1.15
N ASN A 41 -8.97 -6.14 1.72
CA ASN A 41 -8.91 -7.43 1.01
C ASN A 41 -7.60 -7.67 0.23
N VAL A 42 -6.53 -6.97 0.59
CA VAL A 42 -5.20 -7.11 -0.02
C VAL A 42 -4.18 -7.15 1.11
N LEU A 43 -3.61 -8.32 1.40
CA LEU A 43 -2.55 -8.46 2.41
C LEU A 43 -2.95 -7.90 3.80
N ASP A 44 -4.23 -8.00 4.16
CA ASP A 44 -4.83 -7.31 5.31
C ASP A 44 -5.60 -8.22 6.27
N ARG A 45 -5.38 -9.55 6.17
CA ARG A 45 -6.06 -10.56 6.99
C ARG A 45 -5.22 -10.86 8.24
N CYS A 46 -5.78 -10.66 9.43
CA CYS A 46 -5.16 -11.06 10.70
C CYS A 46 -5.36 -12.56 10.99
N ILE A 47 -4.68 -13.10 12.02
CA ILE A 47 -4.82 -14.50 12.48
C ILE A 47 -6.30 -14.90 12.71
N GLY A 48 -7.12 -13.97 13.23
CA GLY A 48 -8.57 -14.19 13.43
C GLY A 48 -9.41 -14.21 12.14
N GLY A 49 -8.78 -14.26 10.97
CA GLY A 49 -9.43 -14.36 9.67
C GLY A 49 -10.10 -13.08 9.17
N ARG A 50 -10.20 -12.04 10.01
CA ARG A 50 -10.75 -10.74 9.66
C ARG A 50 -9.77 -9.95 8.80
N HIS A 51 -10.29 -9.47 7.68
CA HIS A 51 -9.69 -8.35 6.97
C HIS A 51 -9.81 -7.09 7.84
N VAL A 52 -8.77 -6.26 7.91
CA VAL A 52 -8.75 -5.01 8.68
C VAL A 52 -8.11 -3.83 7.93
N GLY A 53 -7.75 -4.03 6.65
CA GLY A 53 -7.19 -3.00 5.79
C GLY A 53 -8.20 -1.90 5.44
N SER A 54 -7.69 -0.83 4.85
CA SER A 54 -8.45 0.39 4.62
C SER A 54 -9.36 0.30 3.40
N GLN A 55 -10.67 0.32 3.64
CA GLN A 55 -11.67 0.41 2.56
C GLN A 55 -11.65 1.77 1.87
N CYS A 56 -11.30 2.83 2.61
CA CYS A 56 -11.26 4.18 2.06
C CYS A 56 -10.06 4.36 1.11
N LEU A 57 -8.86 3.88 1.47
CA LEU A 57 -7.72 3.90 0.55
C LEU A 57 -7.98 3.07 -0.69
N ARG A 58 -8.54 1.86 -0.53
CA ARG A 58 -8.92 1.02 -1.68
C ARG A 58 -9.86 1.77 -2.62
N SER A 59 -10.97 2.30 -2.09
CA SER A 59 -11.95 3.04 -2.87
C SER A 59 -11.34 4.26 -3.57
N ALA A 60 -10.43 4.97 -2.90
CA ALA A 60 -9.79 6.14 -3.47
C ALA A 60 -8.83 5.79 -4.61
N VAL A 61 -8.06 4.69 -4.48
CA VAL A 61 -7.22 4.18 -5.58
C VAL A 61 -8.08 3.67 -6.73
N GLU A 62 -9.18 2.96 -6.46
CA GLU A 62 -10.13 2.49 -7.50
C GLU A 62 -10.74 3.66 -8.30
N LYS A 63 -11.01 4.80 -7.63
CA LYS A 63 -11.54 6.02 -8.27
C LYS A 63 -10.47 6.93 -8.90
N SER A 64 -9.20 6.76 -8.55
CA SER A 64 -8.11 7.59 -9.07
C SER A 64 -7.99 7.49 -10.60
N PRO A 65 -7.74 8.58 -11.34
CA PRO A 65 -7.52 8.52 -12.79
C PRO A 65 -6.26 7.73 -13.16
N SER A 66 -5.25 7.69 -12.28
CA SER A 66 -4.03 6.91 -12.45
C SER A 66 -3.83 5.95 -11.27
N LYS A 67 -3.39 4.72 -11.56
CA LYS A 67 -3.11 3.73 -10.51
C LYS A 67 -1.63 3.73 -10.20
N PRO A 68 -1.25 3.64 -8.91
CA PRO A 68 0.15 3.44 -8.57
C PRO A 68 0.60 2.10 -9.14
N ARG A 69 1.84 2.04 -9.61
CA ARG A 69 2.48 0.79 -10.06
C ARG A 69 2.89 -0.06 -8.87
N LEU A 70 3.27 0.59 -7.79
CA LEU A 70 3.64 -0.02 -6.51
C LEU A 70 2.88 0.62 -5.37
N TRP A 71 2.32 -0.18 -4.47
CA TRP A 71 1.70 0.26 -3.23
C TRP A 71 2.43 -0.37 -2.06
N LEU A 72 3.24 0.42 -1.36
CA LEU A 72 3.94 0.00 -0.14
C LEU A 72 3.09 0.32 1.09
N CYS A 73 2.92 -0.69 1.95
CA CYS A 73 2.17 -0.58 3.20
C CYS A 73 2.77 -1.45 4.30
N GLY A 74 2.19 -1.41 5.49
CA GLY A 74 2.60 -2.21 6.64
C GLY A 74 1.42 -2.61 7.50
N HIS A 75 1.54 -2.41 8.81
CA HIS A 75 0.50 -2.58 9.83
C HIS A 75 0.07 -4.02 10.16
N ILE A 76 -0.21 -4.86 9.16
CA ILE A 76 -0.78 -6.20 9.39
C ILE A 76 0.29 -7.27 9.22
N HIS A 77 0.87 -7.72 10.33
CA HIS A 77 2.02 -8.63 10.33
C HIS A 77 1.72 -9.97 9.67
N GLU A 78 0.52 -10.49 9.89
CA GLU A 78 0.03 -11.75 9.32
C GLU A 78 -0.22 -11.65 7.80
N GLY A 79 -0.40 -10.43 7.31
CA GLY A 79 -0.57 -10.13 5.89
C GLY A 79 0.73 -9.77 5.20
N ALA A 80 1.89 -9.88 5.85
CA ALA A 80 3.17 -9.53 5.24
C ALA A 80 3.41 -10.31 3.94
N GLY A 81 3.90 -9.64 2.90
CA GLY A 81 4.13 -10.24 1.59
C GLY A 81 3.85 -9.29 0.43
N ALA A 82 3.66 -9.85 -0.76
CA ALA A 82 3.39 -9.10 -1.98
C ALA A 82 2.24 -9.73 -2.79
N MET A 83 1.42 -8.91 -3.43
CA MET A 83 0.32 -9.34 -4.29
C MET A 83 0.11 -8.38 -5.46
N ARG A 84 -0.15 -8.90 -6.66
CA ARG A 84 -0.56 -8.09 -7.82
C ARG A 84 -2.08 -7.93 -7.83
N VAL A 85 -2.56 -6.70 -7.92
CA VAL A 85 -3.99 -6.37 -7.84
C VAL A 85 -4.36 -5.37 -8.93
N ARG A 86 -5.53 -5.55 -9.56
CA ARG A 86 -6.10 -4.55 -10.46
C ARG A 86 -7.18 -3.75 -9.74
N PHE A 87 -6.97 -2.45 -9.59
CA PHE A 87 -7.95 -1.54 -9.00
C PHE A 87 -8.88 -0.95 -10.06
N GLY A 88 -9.56 -1.83 -10.81
CA GLY A 88 -10.46 -1.45 -11.90
C GLY A 88 -10.36 -2.40 -13.10
N LYS A 89 -11.45 -2.57 -13.85
CA LYS A 89 -11.56 -3.61 -14.90
C LYS A 89 -10.49 -3.51 -15.99
N ARG A 90 -10.07 -2.29 -16.35
CA ARG A 90 -9.08 -2.03 -17.42
C ARG A 90 -7.79 -1.40 -16.90
N ALA A 91 -7.62 -1.33 -15.58
CA ALA A 91 -6.42 -0.72 -15.00
C ALA A 91 -5.21 -1.67 -15.14
N PRO A 92 -4.00 -1.12 -15.33
CA PRO A 92 -2.76 -1.85 -15.07
C PRO A 92 -2.77 -2.46 -13.67
N ALA A 93 -2.02 -3.55 -13.49
CA ALA A 93 -1.87 -4.16 -12.18
C ALA A 93 -0.96 -3.28 -11.31
N THR A 94 -1.36 -3.08 -10.07
CA THR A 94 -0.55 -2.52 -8.99
C THR A 94 0.10 -3.68 -8.24
N VAL A 95 1.40 -3.61 -7.97
CA VAL A 95 2.06 -4.49 -7.01
C VAL A 95 1.83 -3.90 -5.62
N CYS A 96 1.12 -4.61 -4.75
CA CYS A 96 0.96 -4.25 -3.35
C CYS A 96 1.97 -5.03 -2.52
N VAL A 97 2.70 -4.34 -1.65
CA VAL A 97 3.66 -4.94 -0.72
C VAL A 97 3.31 -4.51 0.69
N ASN A 98 2.98 -5.48 1.53
CA ASN A 98 2.88 -5.28 2.96
C ASN A 98 4.22 -5.66 3.59
N ALA A 99 5.01 -4.64 3.90
CA ALA A 99 6.34 -4.73 4.48
C ALA A 99 6.30 -4.72 6.02
N ALA A 100 5.22 -5.21 6.63
CA ALA A 100 5.15 -5.45 8.07
C ALA A 100 6.16 -6.56 8.45
N ASN A 101 7.40 -6.16 8.73
CA ASN A 101 8.46 -7.10 9.10
C ASN A 101 8.06 -7.89 10.35
N ALA A 102 7.98 -9.21 10.18
CA ALA A 102 7.44 -10.14 11.15
C ALA A 102 8.43 -10.44 12.28
N ASN A 103 8.66 -9.48 13.17
CA ASN A 103 9.18 -9.76 14.51
C ASN A 103 8.22 -9.09 15.51
N PRO A 104 8.03 -9.64 16.73
CA PRO A 104 7.16 -9.06 17.77
C PRO A 104 7.71 -7.75 18.37
N GLY A 105 8.11 -6.78 17.54
CA GLY A 105 8.62 -5.46 17.94
C GLY A 105 10.14 -5.33 18.03
N LEU A 106 10.90 -6.40 17.78
CA LEU A 106 12.37 -6.38 17.76
C LEU A 106 12.88 -6.88 16.42
N ALA A 107 13.04 -5.97 15.45
CA ALA A 107 13.63 -6.27 14.14
C ALA A 107 15.15 -6.56 14.29
N ARG A 108 15.49 -7.70 14.91
CA ARG A 108 16.86 -8.18 15.14
C ARG A 108 17.36 -9.11 14.04
N ARG A 109 16.46 -9.58 13.18
CA ARG A 109 16.73 -10.51 12.07
C ARG A 109 15.63 -10.39 11.02
N LEU A 110 15.99 -10.52 9.76
CA LEU A 110 15.03 -10.67 8.66
C LEU A 110 14.35 -12.04 8.75
N VAL A 111 13.03 -12.04 8.97
CA VAL A 111 12.21 -13.26 8.95
C VAL A 111 11.67 -13.52 7.54
N LEU A 112 11.53 -12.48 6.73
CA LEU A 112 11.21 -12.55 5.31
C LEU A 112 12.40 -12.04 4.49
N GLY A 113 12.64 -12.66 3.34
CA GLY A 113 13.69 -12.23 2.41
C GLY A 113 13.44 -10.83 1.85
N ALA A 114 14.46 -10.25 1.23
CA ALA A 114 14.32 -8.97 0.54
C ALA A 114 13.42 -9.11 -0.70
N LEU A 115 12.57 -8.12 -0.93
CA LEU A 115 11.84 -7.96 -2.18
C LEU A 115 12.51 -6.85 -2.98
N LEU A 116 13.06 -7.20 -4.14
CA LEU A 116 13.53 -6.23 -5.12
C LEU A 116 12.38 -5.89 -6.07
N VAL A 117 12.12 -4.59 -6.27
CA VAL A 117 11.10 -4.11 -7.19
C VAL A 117 11.74 -3.12 -8.17
N ASP A 118 11.81 -3.52 -9.44
CA ASP A 118 12.30 -2.65 -10.50
C ASP A 118 11.18 -1.73 -11.01
N LEU A 119 11.41 -0.42 -10.90
CA LEU A 119 10.50 0.61 -11.36
C LEU A 119 11.15 1.40 -12.50
N HIS A 120 10.79 1.06 -13.73
CA HIS A 120 11.22 1.80 -14.91
C HIS A 120 10.20 2.87 -15.26
N ARG A 121 10.57 4.14 -15.39
CA ARG A 121 9.67 5.13 -16.00
C ARG A 121 9.41 4.72 -17.46
N ALA A 122 8.14 4.79 -17.88
CA ALA A 122 7.79 4.61 -19.29
C ALA A 122 8.22 5.82 -20.11
#